data_AF-A0A8I2H4B2-F1
#
_entry.id   AF-A0A8I2H4B2-F1
#
_cell.length_a   1.000
_cell.length_b   1.000
_cell.length_c   1.000
_cell.angle_alpha   90.00
_cell.angle_beta   90.00
_cell.angle_gamma   90.00
#
_symmetry.space_group_name_H-M   'P 1'
#
loop_
_entity.id
_entity.type
_entity.pdbx_description
1 polymer ?
#
loop_
_entity_poly.entity_id
_entity_poly.type
_entity_poly.pdbx_seq_one_letter_code
_entity_poly.pdbx_strand_id
1 'polypeptide(L)'
;MNIIIAKTRFQRSFIAAALVSLGLSSAHANSDLTTANAAAISVSGENQPYEGKVNAFDNNHYSKWLTFSASGWISYAFSEAVNLTAYTLTSANDAPQRDPKNWTLQGSQDGQVWFTIDSQNNQSFASRHQTKQFNVSTNHAYRFVRLNVTATQGANLLQLAEIEFIGAPANGGTTLPFNRSGSVTPGQWAHFGPFTSSAPITATLTGSGDADLYLKANSQPTTASYDCQSINDASSNERCDISSNAPVYVSVYGFQSANYELTVSSDNTPPNDTWQRPEVNFVDVNPETQGSALFKRIIPNPAAHMAERCVDVAKVLYRNASESQRFRKLQFELRAKDHWGKDFVAYKMGQDGSGEMTIVVSTAHLERIYRDNNNNDAVIRDEIDGILFHEVTHGYNNSPLTHDSYGDGKANWAYTEGLADAVRIGAGFHKSRSPDIINAKRWLSGYTTTGFFLHYVKQQHDSEFIYKFNKAAKDMGNYTWSFDAAFQHILGRSVEDVWNEYVAFIQNGGQLEY
;
A
#
# COMPACT_ATOMS: atom_id res chain seq x y z
N MET A 1 72.32 -24.12 38.94
CA MET A 1 71.37 -23.11 39.46
C MET A 1 70.96 -22.24 38.28
N ASN A 2 69.67 -22.30 37.93
CA ASN A 2 68.86 -21.49 36.99
C ASN A 2 69.29 -21.47 35.50
N ILE A 3 68.68 -22.29 34.63
CA ILE A 3 67.31 -22.24 34.03
C ILE A 3 67.32 -21.40 32.74
N ILE A 4 67.29 -22.13 31.62
CA ILE A 4 67.02 -21.67 30.25
C ILE A 4 65.49 -21.66 30.08
N ILE A 5 64.92 -20.51 29.75
CA ILE A 5 63.47 -20.36 29.54
C ILE A 5 63.11 -20.81 28.12
N ALA A 6 62.42 -21.95 28.02
CA ALA A 6 61.79 -22.41 26.79
C ALA A 6 60.41 -21.75 26.61
N LYS A 7 60.14 -21.26 25.40
CA LYS A 7 58.85 -20.71 24.97
C LYS A 7 57.86 -21.85 24.72
N THR A 8 56.71 -21.82 25.39
CA THR A 8 55.58 -22.72 25.12
C THR A 8 54.41 -21.94 24.53
N ARG A 9 53.93 -22.37 23.36
CA ARG A 9 52.70 -21.90 22.69
C ARG A 9 51.48 -22.26 23.54
N PHE A 10 50.62 -21.28 23.83
CA PHE A 10 49.26 -21.51 24.32
C PHE A 10 48.26 -21.39 23.15
N GLN A 11 47.46 -22.44 22.94
CA GLN A 11 46.29 -22.43 22.05
C GLN A 11 45.24 -21.45 22.60
N ARG A 12 44.69 -20.61 21.72
CA ARG A 12 43.52 -19.76 22.02
C ARG A 12 42.25 -20.56 21.74
N SER A 13 41.58 -21.03 22.79
CA SER A 13 40.17 -21.41 22.73
C SER A 13 39.33 -20.14 22.63
N PHE A 14 38.53 -20.02 21.57
CA PHE A 14 37.50 -18.99 21.47
C PHE A 14 36.32 -19.38 22.38
N ILE A 15 36.15 -18.63 23.46
CA ILE A 15 34.92 -18.65 24.28
C ILE A 15 33.87 -17.86 23.51
N ALA A 16 32.79 -18.53 23.08
CA ALA A 16 31.62 -17.87 22.54
C ALA A 16 30.92 -17.10 23.69
N ALA A 17 30.93 -15.78 23.61
CA ALA A 17 30.13 -14.93 24.49
C ALA A 17 28.66 -15.05 24.07
N ALA A 18 27.85 -15.74 24.88
CA ALA A 18 26.41 -15.71 24.75
C ALA A 18 25.92 -14.29 25.11
N LEU A 19 25.57 -13.50 24.11
CA LEU A 19 24.78 -12.29 24.30
C LEU A 19 23.38 -12.70 24.76
N VAL A 20 23.12 -12.56 26.07
CA VAL A 20 21.76 -12.55 26.59
C VAL A 20 21.13 -11.24 26.11
N SER A 21 20.24 -11.31 25.13
CA SER A 21 19.39 -10.18 24.75
C SER A 21 18.42 -9.90 25.90
N LEU A 22 18.76 -8.91 26.73
CA LEU A 22 17.77 -8.23 27.57
C LEU A 22 16.75 -7.61 26.63
N GLY A 23 15.57 -8.24 26.54
CA GLY A 23 14.43 -7.69 25.84
C GLY A 23 14.08 -6.35 26.47
N LEU A 24 14.36 -5.26 25.75
CA LEU A 24 13.72 -3.98 26.02
C LEU A 24 12.24 -4.17 25.70
N SER A 25 11.40 -4.24 26.72
CA SER A 25 9.97 -4.06 26.56
C SER A 25 9.76 -2.68 25.95
N SER A 26 9.06 -2.63 24.82
CA SER A 26 8.57 -1.37 24.27
C SER A 26 7.68 -0.71 25.32
N ALA A 27 8.12 0.43 25.85
CA ALA A 27 7.25 1.32 26.59
C ALA A 27 6.15 1.75 25.62
N HIS A 28 4.95 1.21 25.80
CA HIS A 28 3.78 1.62 25.02
C HIS A 28 3.54 3.10 25.32
N ALA A 29 3.28 3.91 24.28
CA ALA A 29 2.99 5.32 24.45
C ALA A 29 1.78 5.49 25.39
N ASN A 30 1.98 6.21 26.51
CA ASN A 30 0.92 6.60 27.43
C ASN A 30 0.32 7.93 26.95
N SER A 31 -0.79 7.88 26.23
CA SER A 31 -1.54 9.08 25.80
C SER A 31 -2.99 9.01 26.25
N ASP A 32 -3.63 10.16 26.45
CA ASP A 32 -5.08 10.25 26.58
C ASP A 32 -5.77 9.77 25.31
N LEU A 33 -6.72 8.86 25.49
CA LEU A 33 -7.50 8.23 24.42
C LEU A 33 -8.89 8.86 24.25
N THR A 34 -9.23 9.85 25.05
CA THR A 34 -10.57 10.45 25.10
C THR A 34 -10.64 11.79 24.36
N THR A 35 -11.85 12.15 23.92
CA THR A 35 -12.13 13.41 23.20
C THR A 35 -13.57 13.85 23.47
N ALA A 36 -13.90 15.10 23.11
CA ALA A 36 -15.22 15.72 23.28
C ALA A 36 -16.30 15.16 22.33
N ASN A 37 -16.38 13.83 22.14
CA ASN A 37 -17.33 13.18 21.27
C ASN A 37 -18.61 12.79 22.02
N ALA A 38 -19.65 13.63 21.90
CA ALA A 38 -20.94 13.41 22.57
C ALA A 38 -21.60 12.04 22.27
N ALA A 39 -21.31 11.43 21.12
CA ALA A 39 -21.85 10.12 20.73
C ALA A 39 -21.13 8.95 21.42
N ALA A 40 -19.86 9.14 21.79
CA ALA A 40 -19.09 8.14 22.54
C ALA A 40 -19.44 8.14 24.04
N ILE A 41 -20.09 9.19 24.54
CA ILE A 41 -20.29 9.41 25.97
C ILE A 41 -21.72 9.08 26.37
N SER A 42 -21.87 8.20 27.36
CA SER A 42 -23.15 7.94 28.04
C SER A 42 -23.03 8.27 29.52
N VAL A 43 -24.09 8.79 30.12
CA VAL A 43 -24.11 9.21 31.53
C VAL A 43 -25.40 8.77 32.21
N SER A 44 -25.30 8.57 33.52
CA SER A 44 -26.46 8.38 34.41
C SER A 44 -27.32 9.63 34.60
N GLY A 45 -26.74 10.82 34.38
CA GLY A 45 -27.39 12.12 34.51
C GLY A 45 -26.42 13.25 34.17
N GLU A 46 -26.96 14.41 33.81
CA GLU A 46 -26.18 15.59 33.44
C GLU A 46 -27.00 16.88 33.61
N ASN A 47 -26.31 18.02 33.74
CA ASN A 47 -26.91 19.35 33.86
C ASN A 47 -26.80 20.13 32.54
N GLN A 48 -27.67 19.79 31.58
CA GLN A 48 -27.76 20.49 30.30
C GLN A 48 -28.48 21.84 30.43
N PRO A 49 -28.12 22.87 29.62
CA PRO A 49 -27.14 22.82 28.54
C PRO A 49 -25.69 23.15 28.95
N TYR A 50 -25.44 23.52 30.21
CA TYR A 50 -24.20 24.22 30.59
C TYR A 50 -23.09 23.31 31.13
N GLU A 51 -23.45 22.20 31.80
CA GLU A 51 -22.52 21.32 32.52
C GLU A 51 -22.73 19.85 32.10
N GLY A 52 -22.80 19.67 30.78
CA GLY A 52 -23.10 18.41 30.11
C GLY A 52 -21.95 17.41 30.09
N LYS A 53 -22.25 16.18 29.68
CA LYS A 53 -21.31 15.05 29.64
C LYS A 53 -20.05 15.27 28.79
N VAL A 54 -20.13 16.13 27.77
CA VAL A 54 -18.99 16.43 26.87
C VAL A 54 -17.87 17.17 27.61
N ASN A 55 -18.24 18.00 28.57
CA ASN A 55 -17.32 18.79 29.39
C ASN A 55 -16.45 17.93 30.33
N ALA A 56 -16.60 16.60 30.35
CA ALA A 56 -15.72 15.71 31.10
C ALA A 56 -14.57 15.15 30.25
N PHE A 57 -14.56 15.42 28.94
CA PHE A 57 -13.61 14.85 27.97
C PHE A 57 -13.18 15.90 26.93
N ASP A 58 -13.31 17.20 27.24
CA ASP A 58 -13.04 18.30 26.32
C ASP A 58 -11.63 18.91 26.45
N ASN A 59 -10.78 18.30 27.28
CA ASN A 59 -9.44 18.78 27.62
C ASN A 59 -9.44 20.21 28.17
N ASN A 60 -10.53 20.63 28.81
CA ASN A 60 -10.68 21.95 29.38
C ASN A 60 -11.01 21.83 30.88
N HIS A 61 -10.00 22.04 31.70
CA HIS A 61 -10.12 21.96 33.16
C HIS A 61 -11.09 23.00 33.76
N TYR A 62 -11.59 23.97 32.98
CA TYR A 62 -12.49 25.03 33.43
C TYR A 62 -13.96 24.81 33.07
N SER A 63 -14.29 23.85 32.20
CA SER A 63 -15.65 23.32 32.03
C SER A 63 -15.86 22.14 33.00
N LYS A 64 -17.10 21.66 33.14
CA LYS A 64 -17.40 20.50 33.97
C LYS A 64 -18.63 19.74 33.55
N TRP A 65 -18.62 18.44 33.84
CA TRP A 65 -19.82 17.62 33.94
C TRP A 65 -20.36 17.67 35.37
N LEU A 66 -21.67 17.84 35.50
CA LEU A 66 -22.38 17.79 36.79
C LEU A 66 -23.64 16.93 36.69
N THR A 67 -23.92 16.16 37.73
CA THR A 67 -25.19 15.45 37.90
C THR A 67 -25.87 15.79 39.23
N PHE A 68 -27.21 15.80 39.24
CA PHE A 68 -28.04 16.14 40.39
C PHE A 68 -28.21 15.00 41.41
N SER A 69 -27.13 14.25 41.65
CA SER A 69 -27.10 13.09 42.53
C SER A 69 -25.75 12.98 43.24
N ALA A 70 -25.74 12.42 44.45
CA ALA A 70 -24.51 12.12 45.21
C ALA A 70 -23.67 10.97 44.62
N SER A 71 -24.21 10.28 43.61
CA SER A 71 -23.58 9.17 42.89
C SER A 71 -23.99 9.22 41.42
N GLY A 72 -23.14 8.69 40.56
CA GLY A 72 -23.42 8.64 39.13
C GLY A 72 -22.30 7.95 38.37
N TRP A 73 -22.63 7.50 37.17
CA TRP A 73 -21.66 6.98 36.23
C TRP A 73 -21.59 7.79 34.95
N ILE A 74 -20.41 7.78 34.36
CA ILE A 74 -20.09 8.29 33.02
C ILE A 74 -19.24 7.25 32.31
N SER A 75 -19.59 6.92 31.08
CA SER A 75 -18.92 5.91 30.28
C SER A 75 -18.51 6.45 28.92
N TYR A 76 -17.34 6.04 28.47
CA TYR A 76 -16.80 6.32 27.16
C TYR A 76 -16.76 5.04 26.33
N ALA A 77 -17.31 5.10 25.12
CA ALA A 77 -17.26 4.04 24.13
C ALA A 77 -16.16 4.34 23.11
N PHE A 78 -15.09 3.56 23.17
CA PHE A 78 -14.03 3.61 22.18
C PHE A 78 -14.49 2.95 20.87
N SER A 79 -13.90 3.38 19.76
CA SER A 79 -14.09 2.75 18.46
C SER A 79 -13.58 1.31 18.46
N GLU A 80 -12.48 1.04 19.16
CA GLU A 80 -11.92 -0.30 19.40
C GLU A 80 -11.63 -0.58 20.87
N ALA A 81 -11.31 -1.83 21.19
CA ALA A 81 -10.85 -2.18 22.51
C ALA A 81 -9.48 -1.54 22.80
N VAL A 82 -9.32 -0.97 23.99
CA VAL A 82 -8.07 -0.32 24.43
C VAL A 82 -7.48 -1.06 25.63
N ASN A 83 -6.15 -1.04 25.75
CA ASN A 83 -5.44 -1.43 26.96
C ASN A 83 -5.19 -0.17 27.79
N LEU A 84 -5.78 -0.09 28.98
CA LEU A 84 -5.56 1.04 29.89
C LEU A 84 -4.29 0.82 30.71
N THR A 85 -3.52 1.89 30.86
CA THR A 85 -2.36 1.97 31.74
C THR A 85 -2.60 2.93 32.92
N ALA A 86 -3.47 3.92 32.73
CA ALA A 86 -3.92 4.82 33.79
C ALA A 86 -5.26 5.48 33.45
N TYR A 87 -5.80 6.23 34.41
CA TYR A 87 -6.81 7.25 34.17
C TYR A 87 -6.51 8.47 35.04
N THR A 88 -7.02 9.63 34.62
CA THR A 88 -6.94 10.85 35.41
C THR A 88 -8.35 11.34 35.75
N LEU A 89 -8.47 12.07 36.86
CA LEU A 89 -9.66 12.81 37.23
C LEU A 89 -9.26 14.23 37.65
N THR A 90 -9.94 15.25 37.14
CA THR A 90 -9.70 16.65 37.49
C THR A 90 -10.87 17.22 38.28
N SER A 91 -10.61 17.82 39.45
CA SER A 91 -11.65 18.48 40.25
C SER A 91 -12.17 19.76 39.56
N ALA A 92 -13.46 20.05 39.68
CA ALA A 92 -14.09 21.21 39.03
C ALA A 92 -13.73 22.58 39.67
N ASN A 93 -14.56 23.61 39.49
CA ASN A 93 -14.25 25.01 39.83
C ASN A 93 -14.84 25.54 41.17
N ASP A 94 -16.07 25.17 41.55
CA ASP A 94 -16.82 25.83 42.64
C ASP A 94 -16.97 25.12 44.01
N ALA A 95 -17.11 23.79 44.09
CA ALA A 95 -17.58 23.09 45.31
C ALA A 95 -16.86 21.75 45.62
N PRO A 96 -15.90 21.71 46.57
CA PRO A 96 -15.15 20.47 46.90
C PRO A 96 -16.03 19.35 47.47
N GLN A 97 -17.14 19.69 48.14
CA GLN A 97 -18.10 18.72 48.68
C GLN A 97 -18.77 17.83 47.61
N ARG A 98 -18.71 18.25 46.34
CA ARG A 98 -19.28 17.54 45.17
C ARG A 98 -18.26 16.66 44.44
N ASP A 99 -16.98 16.74 44.81
CA ASP A 99 -15.95 15.95 44.16
C ASP A 99 -16.15 14.45 44.49
N PRO A 100 -15.74 13.53 43.60
CA PRO A 100 -15.79 12.09 43.88
C PRO A 100 -14.99 11.73 45.13
N LYS A 101 -15.55 10.85 45.96
CA LYS A 101 -14.89 10.27 47.14
C LYS A 101 -14.58 8.79 46.97
N ASN A 102 -15.58 8.05 46.46
CA ASN A 102 -15.49 6.62 46.21
C ASN A 102 -15.97 6.31 44.80
N TRP A 103 -15.26 5.45 44.07
CA TRP A 103 -15.67 5.02 42.74
C TRP A 103 -15.04 3.69 42.36
N THR A 104 -15.62 3.06 41.34
CA THR A 104 -14.98 2.00 40.59
C THR A 104 -14.73 2.44 39.15
N LEU A 105 -13.57 2.09 38.61
CA LEU A 105 -13.36 2.10 37.17
C LEU A 105 -13.75 0.73 36.63
N GLN A 106 -14.53 0.69 35.56
CA GLN A 106 -15.05 -0.53 34.99
C GLN A 106 -14.80 -0.58 33.49
N GLY A 107 -14.54 -1.78 32.98
CA GLY A 107 -14.35 -2.05 31.56
C GLY A 107 -15.37 -3.05 31.04
N SER A 108 -15.78 -2.89 29.79
CA SER A 108 -16.65 -3.82 29.08
C SER A 108 -16.22 -3.96 27.62
N GLN A 109 -16.42 -5.13 27.04
CA GLN A 109 -16.18 -5.40 25.62
C GLN A 109 -17.45 -5.19 24.78
N ASP A 110 -18.63 -5.35 25.38
CA ASP A 110 -19.95 -5.36 24.72
C ASP A 110 -20.90 -4.25 25.20
N GLY A 111 -20.52 -3.50 26.23
CA GLY A 111 -21.34 -2.48 26.88
C GLY A 111 -22.40 -3.03 27.84
N GLN A 112 -22.54 -4.35 27.93
CA GLN A 112 -23.54 -5.04 28.74
C GLN A 112 -22.93 -5.67 29.98
N VAL A 113 -21.83 -6.41 29.82
CA VAL A 113 -21.11 -7.07 30.91
C VAL A 113 -19.92 -6.22 31.32
N TRP A 114 -19.90 -5.81 32.59
CA TRP A 114 -18.90 -4.88 33.11
C TRP A 114 -18.02 -5.55 34.17
N PHE A 115 -16.71 -5.40 34.02
CA PHE A 115 -15.69 -5.88 34.95
C PHE A 115 -15.03 -4.70 35.67
N THR A 116 -14.78 -4.84 36.97
CA THR A 116 -14.04 -3.82 37.73
C THR A 116 -12.56 -3.86 37.35
N ILE A 117 -12.02 -2.72 36.90
CA ILE A 117 -10.60 -2.49 36.60
C ILE A 117 -9.90 -1.95 37.84
N ASP A 118 -10.51 -0.98 38.51
CA ASP A 118 -9.94 -0.31 39.69
C ASP A 118 -11.03 0.07 40.70
N SER A 119 -10.66 0.20 41.97
CA SER A 119 -11.54 0.59 43.07
C SER A 119 -10.85 1.57 43.99
N GLN A 120 -11.41 2.78 44.10
CA GLN A 120 -10.88 3.85 44.92
C GLN A 120 -11.86 4.21 46.04
N ASN A 121 -11.32 4.42 47.24
CA ASN A 121 -12.09 4.79 48.43
C ASN A 121 -11.43 5.96 49.16
N ASN A 122 -12.25 6.84 49.73
CA ASN A 122 -11.85 7.99 50.55
C ASN A 122 -10.80 8.89 49.88
N GLN A 123 -10.86 9.01 48.56
CA GLN A 123 -10.00 9.94 47.83
C GLN A 123 -10.46 11.38 48.09
N SER A 124 -9.55 12.34 47.94
CA SER A 124 -9.84 13.77 48.00
C SER A 124 -8.95 14.55 47.03
N PHE A 125 -9.34 15.79 46.75
CA PHE A 125 -8.58 16.76 45.97
C PHE A 125 -8.19 17.93 46.89
N ALA A 126 -6.91 18.29 46.91
CA ALA A 126 -6.34 19.32 47.77
C ALA A 126 -6.60 20.75 47.26
N SER A 127 -6.91 20.90 45.98
CA SER A 127 -7.23 22.18 45.33
C SER A 127 -8.22 21.97 44.19
N ARG A 128 -8.82 23.07 43.70
CA ARG A 128 -9.68 23.04 42.51
C ARG A 128 -8.84 22.95 41.25
N HIS A 129 -9.39 22.36 40.20
CA HIS A 129 -8.68 22.04 38.95
C HIS A 129 -7.48 21.11 39.17
N GLN A 130 -7.45 20.36 40.28
CA GLN A 130 -6.38 19.41 40.54
C GLN A 130 -6.67 18.12 39.78
N THR A 131 -5.74 17.76 38.90
CA THR A 131 -5.70 16.44 38.26
C THR A 131 -5.02 15.42 39.16
N LYS A 132 -5.64 14.26 39.34
CA LYS A 132 -5.04 13.08 39.99
C LYS A 132 -5.01 11.93 39.01
N GLN A 133 -3.85 11.29 38.89
CA GLN A 133 -3.65 10.09 38.07
C GLN A 133 -3.69 8.83 38.93
N PHE A 134 -4.30 7.78 38.37
CA PHE A 134 -4.41 6.45 38.97
C PHE A 134 -3.93 5.43 37.94
N ASN A 135 -2.85 4.72 38.26
CA ASN A 135 -2.30 3.69 37.38
C ASN A 135 -3.12 2.39 37.50
N VAL A 136 -3.36 1.73 36.38
CA VAL A 136 -4.10 0.47 36.31
C VAL A 136 -3.36 -0.55 35.46
N SER A 137 -3.66 -1.83 35.67
CA SER A 137 -3.20 -2.92 34.81
C SER A 137 -4.40 -3.73 34.36
N THR A 138 -4.64 -3.78 33.05
CA THR A 138 -5.76 -4.53 32.48
C THR A 138 -5.29 -5.86 31.88
N ASN A 139 -5.95 -6.95 32.22
CA ASN A 139 -5.71 -8.27 31.61
C ASN A 139 -6.53 -8.50 30.33
N HIS A 140 -7.44 -7.58 30.03
CA HIS A 140 -8.29 -7.58 28.85
C HIS A 140 -8.32 -6.17 28.27
N ALA A 141 -8.48 -6.08 26.95
CA ALA A 141 -8.79 -4.83 26.30
C ALA A 141 -10.29 -4.53 26.41
N TYR A 142 -10.64 -3.26 26.59
CA TYR A 142 -12.02 -2.82 26.80
C TYR A 142 -12.46 -1.81 25.74
N ARG A 143 -13.62 -2.04 25.13
CA ARG A 143 -14.23 -1.10 24.18
C ARG A 143 -15.03 -0.02 24.89
N PHE A 144 -15.55 -0.31 26.07
CA PHE A 144 -16.27 0.63 26.90
C PHE A 144 -15.58 0.75 28.25
N VAL A 145 -15.36 1.97 28.71
CA VAL A 145 -14.80 2.24 30.03
C VAL A 145 -15.73 3.18 30.77
N ARG A 146 -16.04 2.87 32.02
CA ARG A 146 -16.99 3.58 32.86
C ARG A 146 -16.37 3.95 34.19
N LEU A 147 -16.43 5.22 34.53
CA LEU A 147 -16.25 5.69 35.90
C LEU A 147 -17.60 5.62 36.61
N ASN A 148 -17.70 4.83 37.67
CA ASN A 148 -18.91 4.69 38.48
C ASN A 148 -18.65 5.23 39.89
N VAL A 149 -19.06 6.48 40.13
CA VAL A 149 -18.89 7.16 41.42
C VAL A 149 -20.03 6.77 42.35
N THR A 150 -19.68 6.21 43.51
CA THR A 150 -20.64 5.71 44.50
C THR A 150 -20.86 6.66 45.66
N ALA A 151 -19.94 7.62 45.88
CA ALA A 151 -20.11 8.67 46.89
C ALA A 151 -19.28 9.92 46.55
N THR A 152 -19.77 11.09 46.96
CA THR A 152 -19.07 12.38 46.96
C THR A 152 -18.50 12.71 48.34
N GLN A 153 -17.88 13.87 48.48
CA GLN A 153 -17.40 14.42 49.77
C GLN A 153 -18.52 14.91 50.71
N GLY A 154 -19.80 14.64 50.41
CA GLY A 154 -20.93 14.94 51.30
C GLY A 154 -22.05 15.78 50.68
N ALA A 155 -21.98 16.10 49.38
CA ALA A 155 -23.07 16.77 48.66
C ALA A 155 -23.99 15.80 47.91
N ASN A 156 -25.23 16.23 47.70
CA ASN A 156 -26.21 15.55 46.85
C ASN A 156 -26.00 15.82 45.35
N LEU A 157 -24.80 16.27 44.96
CA LEU A 157 -24.40 16.62 43.60
C LEU A 157 -23.00 16.07 43.37
N LEU A 158 -22.72 15.59 42.16
CA LEU A 158 -21.43 15.09 41.73
C LEU A 158 -20.92 15.94 40.57
N GLN A 159 -19.63 16.28 40.58
CA GLN A 159 -18.99 17.02 39.49
C GLN A 159 -17.55 16.59 39.22
N LEU A 160 -17.12 16.73 37.96
CA LEU A 160 -15.75 16.57 37.50
C LEU A 160 -15.48 17.56 36.37
N ALA A 161 -14.27 18.14 36.33
CA ALA A 161 -13.83 18.97 35.22
C ALA A 161 -13.31 18.13 34.05
N GLU A 162 -12.54 17.07 34.31
CA GLU A 162 -11.96 16.26 33.25
C GLU A 162 -11.80 14.81 33.70
N ILE A 163 -11.89 13.88 32.74
CA ILE A 163 -11.60 12.46 32.87
C ILE A 163 -10.77 12.08 31.65
N GLU A 164 -9.53 11.62 31.85
CA GLU A 164 -8.72 11.09 30.76
C GLU A 164 -8.54 9.59 30.95
N PHE A 165 -8.72 8.80 29.89
CA PHE A 165 -8.39 7.38 29.90
C PHE A 165 -7.08 7.17 29.16
N ILE A 166 -6.03 6.79 29.89
CA ILE A 166 -4.67 6.72 29.39
C ILE A 166 -4.33 5.29 29.00
N GLY A 167 -3.79 5.11 27.81
CA GLY A 167 -3.36 3.80 27.33
C GLY A 167 -3.05 3.79 25.85
N ALA A 168 -3.30 2.65 25.23
CA ALA A 168 -3.17 2.49 23.79
C ALA A 168 -4.28 1.58 23.23
N PRO A 169 -4.64 1.72 21.94
CA PRO A 169 -5.37 0.71 21.19
C PRO A 169 -4.84 -0.71 21.42
N ALA A 170 -5.74 -1.68 21.60
CA ALA A 170 -5.33 -3.06 21.84
C ALA A 170 -4.60 -3.70 20.66
N ASN A 171 -4.84 -3.20 19.45
CA ASN A 171 -4.19 -3.67 18.24
C ASN A 171 -2.87 -2.95 17.92
N GLY A 172 -2.53 -1.89 18.67
CA GLY A 172 -1.26 -1.17 18.65
C GLY A 172 -0.97 -0.40 17.35
N GLY A 173 -0.11 0.63 17.44
CA GLY A 173 0.54 1.28 16.29
C GLY A 173 0.47 2.80 16.30
N THR A 174 1.51 3.48 16.79
CA THR A 174 1.67 4.96 16.67
C THR A 174 2.96 5.35 15.94
N THR A 175 3.88 4.41 15.77
CA THR A 175 5.19 4.62 15.14
C THR A 175 5.24 3.97 13.76
N LEU A 176 5.86 4.65 12.80
CA LEU A 176 6.04 4.17 11.44
C LEU A 176 7.50 3.73 11.18
N PRO A 177 7.75 2.67 10.37
CA PRO A 177 6.75 1.80 9.76
C PRO A 177 6.10 0.86 10.79
N PHE A 178 4.84 0.54 10.57
CA PHE A 178 4.01 -0.33 11.39
C PHE A 178 3.60 -1.56 10.57
N ASN A 179 3.71 -2.75 11.17
CA ASN A 179 3.29 -4.01 10.53
C ASN A 179 2.47 -4.83 11.53
N ARG A 180 1.34 -5.39 11.09
CA ARG A 180 0.44 -6.15 11.97
C ARG A 180 -0.37 -7.19 11.20
N SER A 181 -0.21 -8.44 11.60
CA SER A 181 -1.00 -9.57 11.11
C SER A 181 -2.27 -9.75 11.92
N GLY A 182 -3.41 -10.01 11.29
CA GLY A 182 -4.69 -10.13 11.97
C GLY A 182 -5.77 -10.85 11.19
N SER A 183 -6.96 -10.88 11.78
CA SER A 183 -8.16 -11.39 11.13
C SER A 183 -9.37 -10.52 11.48
N VAL A 184 -10.33 -10.51 10.56
CA VAL A 184 -11.64 -9.87 10.72
C VAL A 184 -12.72 -10.81 10.23
N THR A 185 -13.91 -10.67 10.81
CA THR A 185 -15.16 -11.33 10.39
C THR A 185 -16.11 -10.32 9.75
N PRO A 186 -17.19 -10.75 9.06
CA PRO A 186 -18.09 -9.82 8.39
C PRO A 186 -18.64 -8.76 9.36
N GLY A 187 -18.48 -7.48 9.01
CA GLY A 187 -18.89 -6.34 9.82
C GLY A 187 -17.93 -5.94 10.93
N GLN A 188 -16.83 -6.67 11.13
CA GLN A 188 -15.83 -6.39 12.16
C GLN A 188 -14.83 -5.35 11.68
N TRP A 189 -14.45 -4.45 12.58
CA TRP A 189 -13.37 -3.51 12.37
C TRP A 189 -12.13 -3.89 13.19
N ALA A 190 -10.96 -3.68 12.62
CA ALA A 190 -9.70 -3.54 13.31
C ALA A 190 -9.14 -2.14 13.04
N HIS A 191 -8.76 -1.43 14.11
CA HIS A 191 -8.35 -0.03 14.04
C HIS A 191 -6.88 0.09 14.47
N PHE A 192 -6.18 1.06 13.89
CA PHE A 192 -4.76 1.29 14.05
C PHE A 192 -4.47 2.79 13.99
N GLY A 193 -3.39 3.22 14.64
CA GLY A 193 -3.04 4.63 14.75
C GLY A 193 -3.48 5.26 16.08
N PRO A 194 -3.49 6.60 16.16
CA PRO A 194 -3.14 7.50 15.06
C PRO A 194 -1.64 7.45 14.72
N PHE A 195 -1.34 7.60 13.43
CA PHE A 195 -0.01 7.76 12.89
C PHE A 195 0.23 9.23 12.52
N THR A 196 1.44 9.73 12.76
CA THR A 196 1.81 11.10 12.40
C THR A 196 3.07 11.09 11.56
N SER A 197 3.13 11.95 10.54
CA SER A 197 4.25 12.05 9.63
C SER A 197 4.23 13.40 8.89
N SER A 198 5.42 13.91 8.54
CA SER A 198 5.60 15.04 7.61
C SER A 198 5.55 14.64 6.12
N ALA A 199 5.66 13.34 5.83
CA ALA A 199 5.50 12.74 4.50
C ALA A 199 4.13 12.01 4.38
N PRO A 200 3.63 11.73 3.16
CA PRO A 200 2.41 10.96 2.97
C PRO A 200 2.44 9.62 3.72
N ILE A 201 1.31 9.25 4.32
CA ILE A 201 1.13 7.97 5.00
C ILE A 201 0.49 6.99 4.02
N THR A 202 1.17 5.87 3.78
CA THR A 202 0.67 4.74 2.99
C THR A 202 0.28 3.62 3.93
N ALA A 203 -0.93 3.08 3.75
CA ALA A 203 -1.33 1.80 4.32
C ALA A 203 -1.57 0.78 3.21
N THR A 204 -1.09 -0.44 3.40
CA THR A 204 -1.33 -1.58 2.52
C THR A 204 -1.84 -2.76 3.32
N LEU A 205 -2.85 -3.43 2.78
CA LEU A 205 -3.34 -4.70 3.26
C LEU A 205 -2.90 -5.78 2.28
N THR A 206 -2.48 -6.93 2.79
CA THR A 206 -2.38 -8.17 1.99
C THR A 206 -3.02 -9.32 2.75
N GLY A 207 -3.52 -10.34 2.08
CA GLY A 207 -4.10 -11.48 2.80
C GLY A 207 -5.06 -12.36 2.00
N SER A 208 -5.91 -13.08 2.73
CA SER A 208 -6.92 -13.99 2.21
C SER A 208 -8.31 -13.56 2.66
N GLY A 209 -9.33 -13.79 1.83
CA GLY A 209 -10.68 -13.31 2.09
C GLY A 209 -10.84 -11.85 1.67
N ASP A 210 -11.85 -11.19 2.20
CA ASP A 210 -12.29 -9.86 1.74
C ASP A 210 -12.29 -8.87 2.90
N ALA A 211 -11.18 -8.15 3.05
CA ALA A 211 -11.02 -7.10 4.03
C ALA A 211 -10.67 -5.79 3.33
N ASP A 212 -11.40 -4.75 3.73
CA ASP A 212 -11.36 -3.43 3.14
C ASP A 212 -10.49 -2.50 3.98
N LEU A 213 -9.78 -1.57 3.33
CA LEU A 213 -8.90 -0.63 3.99
C LEU A 213 -9.49 0.79 3.96
N TYR A 214 -9.53 1.46 5.11
CA TYR A 214 -10.02 2.83 5.25
C TYR A 214 -9.06 3.69 6.06
N LEU A 215 -8.75 4.88 5.57
CA LEU A 215 -7.92 5.88 6.24
C LEU A 215 -8.68 7.19 6.44
N LYS A 216 -8.40 7.88 7.54
CA LYS A 216 -8.93 9.21 7.81
C LYS A 216 -8.04 10.02 8.74
N ALA A 217 -7.90 11.32 8.46
CA ALA A 217 -7.23 12.28 9.31
C ALA A 217 -8.15 12.76 10.45
N ASN A 218 -7.57 13.03 11.62
CA ASN A 218 -8.20 13.56 12.83
C ASN A 218 -9.30 12.71 13.48
N SER A 219 -9.69 11.58 12.89
CA SER A 219 -10.74 10.71 13.43
C SER A 219 -10.67 9.32 12.82
N GLN A 220 -11.25 8.33 13.50
CA GLN A 220 -11.40 6.98 12.95
C GLN A 220 -12.32 7.00 11.71
N PRO A 221 -11.96 6.33 10.60
CA PRO A 221 -12.87 6.20 9.47
C PRO A 221 -14.03 5.25 9.76
N THR A 222 -15.12 5.43 9.02
CA THR A 222 -16.29 4.55 8.95
C THR A 222 -16.55 4.16 7.49
N THR A 223 -17.49 3.24 7.24
CA THR A 223 -17.91 2.91 5.85
C THR A 223 -18.56 4.08 5.11
N ALA A 224 -18.95 5.15 5.80
CA ALA A 224 -19.58 6.34 5.21
C ALA A 224 -18.72 7.62 5.30
N SER A 225 -17.61 7.58 6.05
CA SER A 225 -16.74 8.73 6.27
C SER A 225 -15.29 8.29 6.35
N TYR A 226 -14.54 8.59 5.29
CA TYR A 226 -13.13 8.27 5.12
C TYR A 226 -12.51 9.35 4.24
N ASP A 227 -11.19 9.49 4.30
CA ASP A 227 -10.46 10.37 3.41
C ASP A 227 -9.82 9.57 2.26
N CYS A 228 -9.55 8.29 2.51
CA CYS A 228 -9.17 7.34 1.49
C CYS A 228 -9.71 5.94 1.85
N GLN A 229 -10.15 5.21 0.84
CA GLN A 229 -10.66 3.85 0.95
C GLN A 229 -10.11 3.03 -0.22
N SER A 230 -9.82 1.76 0.03
CA SER A 230 -9.48 0.78 -0.99
C SER A 230 -10.32 -0.48 -0.73
N ILE A 231 -11.15 -0.84 -1.72
CA ILE A 231 -12.12 -1.94 -1.69
C ILE A 231 -12.09 -2.70 -3.03
N ASN A 232 -11.06 -3.51 -3.28
CA ASN A 232 -11.09 -4.39 -4.44
C ASN A 232 -12.09 -5.53 -4.20
N ASP A 233 -12.94 -5.77 -5.20
CA ASP A 233 -14.22 -6.48 -5.12
C ASP A 233 -14.19 -7.97 -4.66
N ALA A 234 -13.05 -8.50 -4.22
CA ALA A 234 -12.94 -9.87 -3.70
C ALA A 234 -11.64 -10.19 -2.92
N SER A 235 -10.83 -9.21 -2.50
CA SER A 235 -9.51 -9.53 -1.95
C SER A 235 -9.04 -8.60 -0.84
N SER A 236 -8.30 -9.13 0.13
CA SER A 236 -7.64 -8.34 1.19
C SER A 236 -6.35 -7.64 0.73
N ASN A 237 -6.17 -7.41 -0.58
CA ASN A 237 -4.98 -6.79 -1.16
C ASN A 237 -5.30 -5.33 -1.50
N GLU A 238 -5.23 -4.47 -0.49
CA GLU A 238 -5.70 -3.09 -0.56
C GLU A 238 -4.56 -2.09 -0.39
N ARG A 239 -4.68 -0.90 -0.97
CA ARG A 239 -3.70 0.18 -0.77
C ARG A 239 -4.38 1.53 -0.70
N CYS A 240 -4.01 2.31 0.31
CA CYS A 240 -4.57 3.63 0.52
C CYS A 240 -3.47 4.60 1.00
N ASP A 241 -3.42 5.78 0.38
CA ASP A 241 -2.40 6.80 0.58
C ASP A 241 -3.07 8.11 1.02
N ILE A 242 -2.60 8.74 2.09
CA ILE A 242 -3.12 10.03 2.58
C ILE A 242 -1.98 11.00 2.90
N SER A 243 -2.09 12.23 2.40
CA SER A 243 -1.19 13.32 2.77
C SER A 243 -1.89 14.23 3.77
N SER A 244 -1.47 14.18 5.04
CA SER A 244 -2.07 14.96 6.12
C SER A 244 -1.02 15.36 7.15
N ASN A 245 -1.03 16.63 7.56
CA ASN A 245 -0.25 17.11 8.71
C ASN A 245 -0.91 16.78 10.05
N ALA A 246 -2.13 16.26 10.02
CA ALA A 246 -2.90 15.84 11.18
C ALA A 246 -2.81 14.32 11.40
N PRO A 247 -3.04 13.82 12.63
CA PRO A 247 -2.92 12.39 12.92
C PRO A 247 -3.87 11.54 12.06
N VAL A 248 -3.35 10.47 11.47
CA VAL A 248 -4.06 9.58 10.53
C VAL A 248 -4.43 8.27 11.22
N TYR A 249 -5.70 7.91 11.17
CA TYR A 249 -6.23 6.64 11.64
C TYR A 249 -6.38 5.69 10.45
N VAL A 250 -5.95 4.44 10.64
CA VAL A 250 -6.02 3.36 9.64
C VAL A 250 -6.96 2.29 10.18
N SER A 251 -7.85 1.79 9.34
CA SER A 251 -8.82 0.77 9.72
C SER A 251 -8.91 -0.33 8.67
N VAL A 252 -9.03 -1.56 9.13
CA VAL A 252 -9.36 -2.73 8.32
C VAL A 252 -10.78 -3.18 8.67
N TYR A 253 -11.63 -3.35 7.67
CA TYR A 253 -13.01 -3.78 7.83
C TYR A 253 -13.23 -5.12 7.14
N GLY A 254 -13.81 -6.10 7.85
CA GLY A 254 -14.17 -7.37 7.23
C GLY A 254 -15.45 -7.24 6.42
N PHE A 255 -15.35 -7.15 5.09
CA PHE A 255 -16.52 -7.34 4.23
C PHE A 255 -16.94 -8.82 4.26
N GLN A 256 -15.96 -9.72 4.22
CA GLN A 256 -16.09 -11.12 4.58
C GLN A 256 -15.08 -11.51 5.67
N SER A 257 -15.12 -12.78 6.10
CA SER A 257 -14.05 -13.32 6.94
C SER A 257 -12.72 -13.27 6.19
N ALA A 258 -11.72 -12.65 6.80
CA ALA A 258 -10.42 -12.43 6.18
C ALA A 258 -9.28 -12.55 7.20
N ASN A 259 -8.12 -12.96 6.71
CA ASN A 259 -6.85 -12.81 7.41
C ASN A 259 -6.03 -11.80 6.64
N TYR A 260 -5.37 -10.89 7.34
CA TYR A 260 -4.62 -9.80 6.72
C TYR A 260 -3.26 -9.58 7.38
N GLU A 261 -2.35 -8.99 6.60
CA GLU A 261 -1.12 -8.34 7.01
C GLU A 261 -1.27 -6.85 6.65
N LEU A 262 -1.37 -6.00 7.66
CA LEU A 262 -1.40 -4.56 7.50
C LEU A 262 0.02 -4.01 7.60
N THR A 263 0.40 -3.16 6.66
CA THR A 263 1.59 -2.32 6.74
C THR A 263 1.19 -0.86 6.64
N VAL A 264 1.71 -0.01 7.54
CA VAL A 264 1.56 1.44 7.47
C VAL A 264 2.95 2.06 7.47
N SER A 265 3.22 3.01 6.58
CA SER A 265 4.54 3.63 6.42
C SER A 265 4.42 5.11 6.09
N SER A 266 5.47 5.86 6.41
CA SER A 266 5.59 7.28 6.08
C SER A 266 6.98 7.60 5.56
N ASP A 267 7.31 7.04 4.42
CA ASP A 267 8.36 7.58 3.59
C ASP A 267 8.22 6.95 2.20
N ASN A 268 8.75 7.60 1.18
CA ASN A 268 8.70 7.16 -0.23
C ASN A 268 9.48 5.85 -0.51
N THR A 269 9.75 5.04 0.51
CA THR A 269 10.39 3.74 0.42
C THR A 269 9.36 2.67 0.77
N PRO A 270 8.77 1.99 -0.24
CA PRO A 270 7.85 0.89 -0.04
C PRO A 270 8.43 -0.16 0.91
N PRO A 271 7.59 -0.87 1.69
CA PRO A 271 8.02 -2.01 2.48
C PRO A 271 8.59 -3.07 1.50
N ASN A 272 9.92 -3.14 1.42
CA ASN A 272 10.70 -3.95 0.48
C ASN A 272 10.42 -3.69 -1.01
N ASP A 273 10.74 -2.48 -1.50
CA ASP A 273 10.75 -2.08 -2.92
C ASP A 273 11.79 -2.81 -3.80
N THR A 274 12.06 -4.08 -3.51
CA THR A 274 12.92 -4.90 -4.34
C THR A 274 12.09 -5.41 -5.51
N TRP A 275 12.43 -4.95 -6.72
CA TRP A 275 11.96 -5.55 -7.96
C TRP A 275 12.34 -7.02 -7.98
N GLN A 276 11.35 -7.90 -7.82
CA GLN A 276 11.58 -9.33 -7.82
C GLN A 276 11.66 -9.85 -9.24
N ARG A 277 12.73 -10.60 -9.50
CA ARG A 277 12.85 -11.40 -10.70
C ARG A 277 11.84 -12.55 -10.65
N PRO A 278 11.09 -12.81 -11.73
CA PRO A 278 10.26 -14.01 -11.82
C PRO A 278 11.14 -15.26 -11.85
N GLU A 279 10.58 -16.38 -11.43
CA GLU A 279 11.15 -17.69 -11.74
C GLU A 279 10.99 -17.94 -13.24
N VAL A 280 12.10 -18.15 -13.95
CA VAL A 280 12.07 -18.40 -15.40
C VAL A 280 12.32 -19.88 -15.67
N ASN A 281 11.32 -20.54 -16.27
CA ASN A 281 11.47 -21.86 -16.85
C ASN A 281 11.76 -21.74 -18.34
N PHE A 282 13.01 -21.97 -18.73
CA PHE A 282 13.43 -21.95 -20.13
C PHE A 282 13.30 -23.35 -20.74
N VAL A 283 12.54 -23.46 -21.82
CA VAL A 283 12.32 -24.71 -22.56
C VAL A 283 12.68 -24.52 -24.03
N ASP A 284 13.67 -25.29 -24.47
CA ASP A 284 14.06 -25.37 -25.87
C ASP A 284 13.39 -26.58 -26.51
N VAL A 285 12.28 -26.34 -27.21
CA VAL A 285 11.43 -27.40 -27.78
C VAL A 285 12.07 -27.99 -29.05
N ASN A 286 12.87 -27.20 -29.76
CA ASN A 286 13.55 -27.60 -30.99
C ASN A 286 15.06 -27.34 -30.92
N PRO A 287 15.77 -28.05 -30.01
CA PRO A 287 17.21 -27.84 -29.75
C PRO A 287 18.11 -28.17 -30.93
N GLU A 288 17.59 -28.91 -31.92
CA GLU A 288 18.27 -29.29 -33.16
C GLU A 288 18.38 -28.14 -34.18
N THR A 289 17.60 -27.07 -34.02
CA THR A 289 17.58 -25.95 -34.97
C THR A 289 18.81 -25.07 -34.86
N GLN A 290 19.25 -24.46 -35.96
CA GLN A 290 20.37 -23.53 -35.95
C GLN A 290 20.04 -22.27 -35.13
N GLY A 291 18.77 -21.85 -35.12
CA GLY A 291 18.26 -20.71 -34.37
C GLY A 291 18.32 -20.95 -32.86
N SER A 292 18.03 -22.18 -32.42
CA SER A 292 18.24 -22.56 -31.03
C SER A 292 19.74 -22.52 -30.65
N ALA A 293 20.61 -23.09 -31.49
CA ALA A 293 22.06 -23.04 -31.25
C ALA A 293 22.59 -21.60 -31.21
N LEU A 294 22.10 -20.74 -32.10
CA LEU A 294 22.39 -19.31 -32.16
C LEU A 294 21.92 -18.57 -30.91
N PHE A 295 20.67 -18.79 -30.48
CA PHE A 295 20.12 -18.18 -29.28
C PHE A 295 20.96 -18.51 -28.04
N LYS A 296 21.24 -19.81 -27.81
CA LYS A 296 22.01 -20.27 -26.64
C LYS A 296 23.46 -19.79 -26.66
N ARG A 297 24.04 -19.58 -27.84
CA ARG A 297 25.37 -18.98 -28.00
C ARG A 297 25.36 -17.51 -27.56
N ILE A 298 24.36 -16.75 -28.00
CA ILE A 298 24.28 -15.31 -27.77
C ILE A 298 23.81 -14.98 -26.35
N ILE A 299 22.91 -15.80 -25.80
CA ILE A 299 22.34 -15.67 -24.45
C ILE A 299 22.76 -16.90 -23.61
N PRO A 300 23.97 -16.89 -23.02
CA PRO A 300 24.52 -18.06 -22.34
C PRO A 300 23.79 -18.43 -21.03
N ASN A 301 23.06 -17.50 -20.42
CA ASN A 301 22.17 -17.76 -19.29
C ASN A 301 20.75 -17.24 -19.58
N PRO A 302 19.95 -18.00 -20.36
CA PRO A 302 18.60 -17.60 -20.76
C PRO A 302 17.73 -17.19 -19.57
N ALA A 303 17.61 -18.05 -18.54
CA ALA A 303 16.73 -17.79 -17.42
C ALA A 303 17.05 -16.47 -16.71
N ALA A 304 18.31 -16.20 -16.39
CA ALA A 304 18.70 -14.95 -15.74
C ALA A 304 18.52 -13.72 -16.64
N HIS A 305 18.81 -13.86 -17.94
CA HIS A 305 18.66 -12.76 -18.91
C HIS A 305 17.19 -12.33 -19.05
N MET A 306 16.30 -13.31 -19.23
CA MET A 306 14.85 -13.06 -19.31
C MET A 306 14.33 -12.46 -18.01
N ALA A 307 14.74 -12.99 -16.86
CA ALA A 307 14.33 -12.48 -15.56
C ALA A 307 14.73 -11.00 -15.36
N GLU A 308 15.90 -10.59 -15.85
CA GLU A 308 16.34 -9.20 -15.83
C GLU A 308 15.49 -8.32 -16.75
N ARG A 309 15.21 -8.77 -17.98
CA ARG A 309 14.34 -8.04 -18.92
C ARG A 309 12.94 -7.79 -18.35
N CYS A 310 12.44 -8.70 -17.52
CA CYS A 310 11.18 -8.50 -16.80
C CYS A 310 11.25 -7.33 -15.82
N VAL A 311 12.33 -7.25 -15.04
CA VAL A 311 12.55 -6.13 -14.12
C VAL A 311 12.74 -4.81 -14.89
N ASP A 312 13.46 -4.83 -16.00
CA ASP A 312 13.69 -3.64 -16.82
C ASP A 312 12.38 -3.07 -17.37
N VAL A 313 11.52 -3.92 -17.96
CA VAL A 313 10.20 -3.51 -18.45
C VAL A 313 9.30 -3.02 -17.32
N ALA A 314 9.30 -3.71 -16.18
CA ALA A 314 8.49 -3.30 -15.04
C ALA A 314 8.85 -1.89 -14.55
N LYS A 315 10.14 -1.55 -14.53
CA LYS A 315 10.64 -0.20 -14.16
C LYS A 315 10.27 0.89 -15.18
N VAL A 316 10.02 0.54 -16.45
CA VAL A 316 9.51 1.49 -17.44
C VAL A 316 8.04 1.82 -17.14
N LEU A 317 7.25 0.79 -16.81
CA LEU A 317 5.79 0.87 -16.67
C LEU A 317 5.31 1.29 -15.28
N TYR A 318 6.18 1.27 -14.27
CA TYR A 318 5.85 1.50 -12.86
C TYR A 318 6.97 2.27 -12.13
N ARG A 319 6.68 2.87 -10.96
CA ARG A 319 7.68 3.61 -10.17
C ARG A 319 8.23 2.84 -8.99
N ASN A 320 7.39 2.00 -8.40
CA ASN A 320 7.81 1.06 -7.38
C ASN A 320 7.31 -0.34 -7.70
N ALA A 321 8.00 -1.32 -7.13
CA ALA A 321 7.72 -2.73 -7.35
C ALA A 321 6.37 -3.16 -6.74
N SER A 322 5.71 -2.32 -5.93
CA SER A 322 4.40 -2.59 -5.36
C SER A 322 3.24 -2.23 -6.31
N GLU A 323 3.46 -1.32 -7.27
CA GLU A 323 2.45 -0.98 -8.28
C GLU A 323 2.26 -2.06 -9.35
N SER A 324 3.29 -2.88 -9.56
CA SER A 324 3.26 -4.00 -10.50
C SER A 324 2.49 -5.17 -9.89
N GLN A 325 1.43 -5.62 -10.57
CA GLN A 325 0.84 -6.94 -10.30
C GLN A 325 1.85 -8.01 -10.72
N ARG A 326 2.68 -8.46 -9.78
CA ARG A 326 3.87 -9.26 -10.10
C ARG A 326 3.49 -10.63 -10.63
N PHE A 327 3.75 -10.89 -11.91
CA PHE A 327 3.87 -12.26 -12.37
C PHE A 327 5.09 -12.91 -11.72
N ARG A 328 4.91 -14.15 -11.28
CA ARG A 328 5.85 -14.89 -10.43
C ARG A 328 6.64 -15.90 -11.24
N LYS A 329 6.07 -16.37 -12.35
CA LYS A 329 6.70 -17.33 -13.25
C LYS A 329 6.62 -16.89 -14.70
N LEU A 330 7.72 -17.06 -15.41
CA LEU A 330 7.81 -16.94 -16.85
C LEU A 330 8.22 -18.29 -17.43
N GLN A 331 7.34 -18.86 -18.24
CA GLN A 331 7.69 -19.92 -19.17
C GLN A 331 8.24 -19.27 -20.44
N PHE A 332 9.46 -19.61 -20.84
CA PHE A 332 10.04 -19.14 -22.10
C PHE A 332 10.32 -20.32 -23.01
N GLU A 333 9.72 -20.33 -24.20
CA GLU A 333 9.85 -21.41 -25.18
C GLU A 333 10.57 -20.97 -26.45
N LEU A 334 11.57 -21.75 -26.88
CA LEU A 334 12.10 -21.69 -28.24
C LEU A 334 11.47 -22.79 -29.09
N ARG A 335 10.84 -22.42 -30.21
CA ARG A 335 10.17 -23.37 -31.11
C ARG A 335 10.42 -23.02 -32.57
N ALA A 336 10.46 -24.01 -33.46
CA ALA A 336 10.57 -23.76 -34.90
C ALA A 336 9.23 -23.28 -35.50
N LYS A 337 8.13 -23.86 -35.04
CA LYS A 337 6.74 -23.55 -35.42
C LYS A 337 5.92 -23.25 -34.18
N ASP A 338 4.81 -22.54 -34.34
CA ASP A 338 3.89 -22.26 -33.24
C ASP A 338 3.18 -23.54 -32.74
N HIS A 339 2.28 -23.41 -31.77
CA HIS A 339 1.53 -24.54 -31.22
C HIS A 339 0.58 -25.22 -32.24
N TRP A 340 0.38 -24.62 -33.41
CA TRP A 340 -0.47 -25.08 -34.50
C TRP A 340 0.31 -25.41 -35.79
N GLY A 341 1.65 -25.42 -35.73
CA GLY A 341 2.52 -25.76 -36.87
C GLY A 341 2.77 -24.63 -37.88
N LYS A 342 2.44 -23.37 -37.58
CA LYS A 342 2.65 -22.22 -38.46
C LYS A 342 3.94 -21.46 -38.16
N ASP A 343 4.41 -20.69 -39.14
CA ASP A 343 5.48 -19.73 -38.97
C ASP A 343 5.03 -18.54 -38.12
N PHE A 344 5.91 -18.06 -37.25
CA PHE A 344 5.63 -16.98 -36.31
C PHE A 344 6.93 -16.24 -35.95
N VAL A 345 6.82 -15.14 -35.20
CA VAL A 345 7.97 -14.39 -34.67
C VAL A 345 8.09 -14.64 -33.17
N ALA A 346 7.13 -14.10 -32.42
CA ALA A 346 6.94 -14.34 -31.00
C ALA A 346 5.48 -14.08 -30.63
N TYR A 347 5.07 -14.57 -29.47
CA TYR A 347 3.78 -14.21 -28.85
C TYR A 347 3.77 -14.60 -27.38
N LYS A 348 2.93 -13.89 -26.62
CA LYS A 348 2.54 -14.23 -25.24
C LYS A 348 1.35 -15.20 -25.21
N MET A 349 1.37 -16.11 -24.23
CA MET A 349 0.23 -16.90 -23.78
C MET A 349 0.12 -16.86 -22.24
N GLY A 350 -0.99 -17.40 -21.72
CA GLY A 350 -1.28 -17.45 -20.28
C GLY A 350 -2.52 -16.65 -19.93
N GLN A 351 -3.12 -17.01 -18.79
CA GLN A 351 -4.30 -16.34 -18.26
C GLN A 351 -3.89 -15.08 -17.50
N ASP A 352 -4.50 -13.95 -17.84
CA ASP A 352 -4.25 -12.69 -17.14
C ASP A 352 -4.61 -12.81 -15.65
N GLY A 353 -3.78 -12.23 -14.79
CA GLY A 353 -3.94 -12.31 -13.34
C GLY A 353 -3.54 -13.65 -12.69
N SER A 354 -3.17 -14.69 -13.46
CA SER A 354 -2.72 -15.98 -12.92
C SER A 354 -1.36 -15.90 -12.20
N GLY A 355 -0.60 -14.84 -12.44
CA GLY A 355 0.78 -14.72 -12.00
C GLY A 355 1.76 -15.58 -12.80
N GLU A 356 1.32 -16.18 -13.91
CA GLU A 356 2.16 -16.97 -14.81
C GLU A 356 1.98 -16.46 -16.25
N MET A 357 3.09 -16.39 -16.99
CA MET A 357 3.12 -15.95 -18.38
C MET A 357 3.99 -16.88 -19.20
N THR A 358 3.59 -17.15 -20.44
CA THR A 358 4.41 -17.86 -21.41
C THR A 358 4.79 -16.93 -22.55
N ILE A 359 6.08 -16.87 -22.89
CA ILE A 359 6.58 -16.23 -24.10
C ILE A 359 7.13 -17.31 -25.01
N VAL A 360 6.71 -17.33 -26.26
CA VAL A 360 7.23 -18.25 -27.28
C VAL A 360 7.97 -17.45 -28.33
N VAL A 361 9.19 -17.86 -28.67
CA VAL A 361 10.03 -17.21 -29.70
C VAL A 361 10.43 -18.22 -30.78
N SER A 362 10.33 -17.79 -32.04
CA SER A 362 10.62 -18.62 -33.20
C SER A 362 12.11 -18.76 -33.46
N THR A 363 12.62 -19.99 -33.47
CA THR A 363 14.00 -20.28 -33.88
C THR A 363 14.21 -20.01 -35.36
N ALA A 364 13.21 -20.30 -36.21
CA ALA A 364 13.25 -20.02 -37.64
C ALA A 364 13.32 -18.51 -37.96
N HIS A 365 12.66 -17.68 -37.15
CA HIS A 365 12.77 -16.22 -37.26
C HIS A 365 14.20 -15.75 -36.97
N LEU A 366 14.82 -16.23 -35.88
CA LEU A 366 16.19 -15.86 -35.52
C LEU A 366 17.20 -16.28 -36.59
N GLU A 367 17.06 -17.48 -37.16
CA GLU A 367 17.91 -17.95 -38.28
C GLU A 367 17.81 -17.02 -39.49
N ARG A 368 16.58 -16.63 -39.85
CA ARG A 368 16.33 -15.74 -40.99
C ARG A 368 16.96 -14.37 -40.76
N ILE A 369 16.71 -13.73 -39.62
CA ILE A 369 17.30 -12.43 -39.28
C ILE A 369 18.82 -12.50 -39.29
N TYR A 370 19.40 -13.60 -38.80
CA TYR A 370 20.86 -13.75 -38.73
C TYR A 370 21.45 -13.80 -40.13
N ARG A 371 20.89 -14.63 -41.01
CA ARG A 371 21.33 -14.76 -42.39
C ARG A 371 21.15 -13.47 -43.18
N ASP A 372 20.00 -12.82 -43.02
CA ASP A 372 19.65 -11.60 -43.77
C ASP A 372 20.52 -10.39 -43.32
N ASN A 373 21.19 -10.50 -42.17
CA ASN A 373 22.08 -9.47 -41.62
C ASN A 373 23.54 -9.93 -41.55
N ASN A 374 24.00 -10.65 -42.57
CA ASN A 374 25.39 -11.06 -42.75
C ASN A 374 25.97 -11.83 -41.55
N ASN A 375 25.15 -12.65 -40.90
CA ASN A 375 25.55 -13.48 -39.76
C ASN A 375 26.05 -12.66 -38.56
N ASN A 376 25.39 -11.55 -38.24
CA ASN A 376 25.78 -10.64 -37.15
C ASN A 376 25.07 -10.96 -35.82
N ASP A 377 25.85 -11.42 -34.82
CA ASP A 377 25.36 -11.74 -33.48
C ASP A 377 24.72 -10.54 -32.76
N ALA A 378 25.19 -9.32 -33.00
CA ALA A 378 24.65 -8.12 -32.35
C ALA A 378 23.20 -7.84 -32.79
N VAL A 379 22.88 -8.07 -34.06
CA VAL A 379 21.51 -7.90 -34.58
C VAL A 379 20.56 -8.89 -33.93
N ILE A 380 21.02 -10.10 -33.65
CA ILE A 380 20.21 -11.13 -33.01
C ILE A 380 20.02 -10.85 -31.53
N ARG A 381 21.05 -10.37 -30.83
CA ARG A 381 20.89 -9.88 -29.47
C ARG A 381 19.87 -8.74 -29.40
N ASP A 382 19.97 -7.75 -30.28
CA ASP A 382 19.03 -6.63 -30.36
C ASP A 382 17.60 -7.11 -30.66
N GLU A 383 17.41 -8.12 -31.52
CA GLU A 383 16.08 -8.66 -31.82
C GLU A 383 15.51 -9.48 -30.65
N ILE A 384 16.33 -10.29 -29.97
CA ILE A 384 15.90 -11.05 -28.78
C ILE A 384 15.46 -10.09 -27.68
N ASP A 385 16.28 -9.09 -27.36
CA ASP A 385 15.93 -8.11 -26.34
C ASP A 385 14.71 -7.28 -26.79
N GLY A 386 14.61 -6.91 -28.07
CA GLY A 386 13.44 -6.21 -28.59
C GLY A 386 12.15 -7.02 -28.50
N ILE A 387 12.20 -8.33 -28.77
CA ILE A 387 11.06 -9.25 -28.57
C ILE A 387 10.72 -9.30 -27.08
N LEU A 388 11.71 -9.45 -26.20
CA LEU A 388 11.47 -9.52 -24.75
C LEU A 388 10.84 -8.22 -24.22
N PHE A 389 11.33 -7.04 -24.59
CA PHE A 389 10.73 -5.78 -24.16
C PHE A 389 9.27 -5.63 -24.64
N HIS A 390 8.96 -6.10 -25.86
CA HIS A 390 7.59 -6.10 -26.37
C HIS A 390 6.71 -7.11 -25.63
N GLU A 391 7.06 -8.39 -25.65
CA GLU A 391 6.21 -9.47 -25.12
C GLU A 391 6.07 -9.41 -23.60
N VAL A 392 7.13 -9.00 -22.88
CA VAL A 392 7.05 -8.85 -21.43
C VAL A 392 6.21 -7.65 -21.02
N THR A 393 6.08 -6.62 -21.88
CA THR A 393 5.16 -5.51 -21.62
C THR A 393 3.73 -6.01 -21.46
N HIS A 394 3.29 -6.98 -22.28
CA HIS A 394 1.97 -7.60 -22.16
C HIS A 394 1.73 -8.37 -20.85
N GLY A 395 2.80 -8.71 -20.12
CA GLY A 395 2.71 -9.31 -18.79
C GLY A 395 2.56 -8.29 -17.66
N TYR A 396 2.79 -7.00 -17.95
CA TYR A 396 2.87 -5.95 -16.94
C TYR A 396 1.96 -4.76 -17.21
N ASN A 397 1.58 -4.47 -18.46
CA ASN A 397 0.72 -3.33 -18.74
C ASN A 397 -0.67 -3.52 -18.14
N ASN A 398 -1.29 -2.42 -17.73
CA ASN A 398 -2.71 -2.43 -17.37
C ASN A 398 -3.56 -2.51 -18.63
N SER A 399 -4.79 -3.00 -18.52
CA SER A 399 -5.74 -3.05 -19.63
C SER A 399 -6.77 -1.94 -19.50
N PRO A 400 -6.91 -1.04 -20.49
CA PRO A 400 -7.90 0.02 -20.43
C PRO A 400 -9.32 -0.54 -20.57
N LEU A 401 -10.23 -0.06 -19.73
CA LEU A 401 -11.66 -0.29 -19.92
C LEU A 401 -12.16 0.67 -21.01
N THR A 402 -12.37 0.14 -22.21
CA THR A 402 -12.87 0.91 -23.37
C THR A 402 -14.13 0.24 -23.92
N HIS A 403 -14.97 1.00 -24.63
CA HIS A 403 -16.13 0.45 -25.33
C HIS A 403 -15.74 -0.41 -26.55
N ASP A 404 -14.47 -0.42 -26.93
CA ASP A 404 -13.98 -1.11 -28.12
C ASP A 404 -13.55 -2.54 -27.81
N SER A 405 -13.86 -3.45 -28.74
CA SER A 405 -13.24 -4.77 -28.75
C SER A 405 -11.76 -4.68 -29.09
N TYR A 406 -10.99 -5.71 -28.73
CA TYR A 406 -9.65 -5.89 -29.26
C TYR A 406 -9.69 -6.03 -30.80
N GLY A 407 -8.83 -5.31 -31.50
CA GLY A 407 -8.73 -5.38 -32.97
C GLY A 407 -8.06 -4.17 -33.62
N ASP A 408 -7.50 -4.39 -34.80
CA ASP A 408 -6.79 -3.39 -35.60
C ASP A 408 -7.62 -2.11 -35.83
N GLY A 409 -6.99 -0.94 -35.63
CA GLY A 409 -7.63 0.37 -35.74
C GLY A 409 -8.46 0.79 -34.52
N LYS A 410 -8.48 0.00 -33.44
CA LYS A 410 -9.25 0.29 -32.21
C LYS A 410 -8.35 0.70 -31.05
N ALA A 411 -8.92 1.45 -30.11
CA ALA A 411 -8.16 2.01 -29.00
C ALA A 411 -7.49 0.95 -28.11
N ASN A 412 -8.19 -0.16 -27.82
CA ASN A 412 -7.67 -1.25 -26.99
C ASN A 412 -6.44 -1.93 -27.63
N TRP A 413 -6.51 -2.26 -28.92
CA TRP A 413 -5.38 -2.80 -29.68
C TRP A 413 -4.22 -1.82 -29.76
N ALA A 414 -4.52 -0.56 -30.11
CA ALA A 414 -3.53 0.47 -30.27
C ALA A 414 -2.77 0.76 -28.97
N TYR A 415 -3.48 0.80 -27.85
CA TYR A 415 -2.88 0.88 -26.53
C TYR A 415 -1.98 -0.34 -26.27
N THR A 416 -2.51 -1.55 -26.45
CA THR A 416 -1.82 -2.79 -26.05
C THR A 416 -0.52 -2.97 -26.86
N GLU A 417 -0.64 -3.02 -28.18
CA GLU A 417 0.50 -3.27 -29.07
C GLU A 417 1.40 -2.04 -29.22
N GLY A 418 0.81 -0.84 -29.17
CA GLY A 418 1.56 0.41 -29.25
C GLY A 418 2.38 0.71 -28.01
N LEU A 419 1.86 0.44 -26.81
CA LEU A 419 2.61 0.59 -25.56
C LEU A 419 3.79 -0.40 -25.50
N ALA A 420 3.56 -1.66 -25.88
CA ALA A 420 4.62 -2.66 -25.97
C ALA A 420 5.75 -2.24 -26.92
N ASP A 421 5.40 -1.69 -28.10
CA ASP A 421 6.41 -1.15 -29.00
C ASP A 421 7.04 0.16 -28.50
N ALA A 422 6.33 1.01 -27.77
CA ALA A 422 6.93 2.20 -27.16
C ALA A 422 8.01 1.83 -26.14
N VAL A 423 7.76 0.80 -25.33
CA VAL A 423 8.72 0.24 -24.37
C VAL A 423 9.92 -0.36 -25.10
N ARG A 424 9.69 -1.14 -26.17
CA ARG A 424 10.76 -1.67 -27.03
C ARG A 424 11.61 -0.57 -27.66
N ILE A 425 10.96 0.47 -28.21
CA ILE A 425 11.62 1.57 -28.92
C ILE A 425 12.44 2.41 -27.95
N GLY A 426 11.86 2.79 -26.81
CA GLY A 426 12.53 3.60 -25.79
C GLY A 426 13.66 2.89 -25.05
N ALA A 427 13.82 1.58 -25.25
CA ALA A 427 14.98 0.80 -24.79
C ALA A 427 16.07 0.64 -25.88
N GLY A 428 15.90 1.26 -27.05
CA GLY A 428 16.88 1.22 -28.14
C GLY A 428 16.68 0.07 -29.15
N PHE A 429 15.69 -0.81 -28.97
CA PHE A 429 15.50 -2.00 -29.81
C PHE A 429 14.59 -1.76 -31.04
N HIS A 430 14.84 -0.68 -31.77
CA HIS A 430 13.97 -0.19 -32.85
C HIS A 430 14.62 -0.21 -34.25
N LYS A 431 15.89 -0.61 -34.38
CA LYS A 431 16.69 -0.42 -35.61
C LYS A 431 16.12 -1.09 -36.88
N SER A 432 15.25 -2.10 -36.73
CA SER A 432 14.54 -2.77 -37.82
C SER A 432 13.20 -2.09 -38.19
N ARG A 433 12.89 -0.95 -37.57
CA ARG A 433 11.59 -0.26 -37.65
C ARG A 433 11.79 1.22 -37.91
N SER A 434 10.77 1.88 -38.43
CA SER A 434 10.81 3.33 -38.70
C SER A 434 9.45 3.97 -38.44
N PRO A 435 9.42 5.28 -38.06
CA PRO A 435 8.19 6.05 -37.97
C PRO A 435 7.32 5.93 -39.23
N ASP A 436 6.05 5.60 -39.05
CA ASP A 436 5.05 5.58 -40.13
C ASP A 436 3.97 6.63 -39.86
N ILE A 437 4.19 7.83 -40.39
CA ILE A 437 3.32 9.00 -40.18
C ILE A 437 2.20 9.12 -41.23
N ILE A 438 2.21 8.29 -42.27
CA ILE A 438 1.21 8.32 -43.36
C ILE A 438 0.11 7.27 -43.20
N ASN A 439 0.21 6.42 -42.18
CA ASN A 439 -0.81 5.44 -41.85
C ASN A 439 -2.17 6.11 -41.58
N ALA A 440 -3.20 5.69 -42.33
CA ALA A 440 -4.55 6.27 -42.21
C ALA A 440 -5.17 6.10 -40.82
N LYS A 441 -4.74 5.09 -40.04
CA LYS A 441 -5.21 4.84 -38.67
C LYS A 441 -4.44 5.65 -37.62
N ARG A 442 -3.31 6.29 -37.99
CA ARG A 442 -2.52 7.15 -37.10
C ARG A 442 -2.13 6.41 -35.82
N TRP A 443 -2.27 7.03 -34.65
CA TRP A 443 -2.00 6.42 -33.34
C TRP A 443 -2.91 5.23 -33.00
N LEU A 444 -3.92 4.91 -33.81
CA LEU A 444 -4.76 3.72 -33.62
C LEU A 444 -4.26 2.48 -34.39
N SER A 445 -3.13 2.58 -35.11
CA SER A 445 -2.59 1.44 -35.87
C SER A 445 -1.95 0.35 -34.99
N GLY A 446 -1.72 0.61 -33.70
CA GLY A 446 -0.89 -0.24 -32.84
C GLY A 446 0.57 -0.27 -33.26
N TYR A 447 1.32 -1.24 -32.72
CA TYR A 447 2.71 -1.56 -33.03
C TYR A 447 3.60 -0.32 -33.30
N THR A 448 4.42 -0.39 -34.34
CA THR A 448 5.47 0.57 -34.72
C THR A 448 4.95 2.00 -34.79
N THR A 449 3.83 2.23 -35.47
CA THR A 449 3.27 3.58 -35.65
C THR A 449 2.92 4.22 -34.32
N THR A 450 2.22 3.48 -33.46
CA THR A 450 1.78 3.97 -32.15
C THR A 450 2.95 4.05 -31.19
N GLY A 451 3.86 3.07 -31.22
CA GLY A 451 5.05 3.03 -30.37
C GLY A 451 5.99 4.20 -30.57
N PHE A 452 6.32 4.55 -31.82
CA PHE A 452 7.15 5.73 -32.09
C PHE A 452 6.46 7.03 -31.68
N PHE A 453 5.14 7.13 -31.87
CA PHE A 453 4.38 8.29 -31.41
C PHE A 453 4.41 8.42 -29.88
N LEU A 454 4.11 7.35 -29.13
CA LEU A 454 4.16 7.39 -27.66
C LEU A 454 5.58 7.69 -27.14
N HIS A 455 6.62 7.19 -27.82
CA HIS A 455 8.01 7.53 -27.51
C HIS A 455 8.36 8.99 -27.80
N TYR A 456 7.88 9.55 -28.92
CA TYR A 456 7.96 10.99 -29.19
C TYR A 456 7.35 11.80 -28.05
N VAL A 457 6.15 11.41 -27.59
CA VAL A 457 5.47 12.12 -26.49
C VAL A 457 6.27 12.05 -25.20
N LYS A 458 6.84 10.87 -24.89
CA LYS A 458 7.76 10.71 -23.76
C LYS A 458 8.94 11.69 -23.83
N GLN A 459 9.51 11.89 -25.00
CA GLN A 459 10.70 12.73 -25.14
C GLN A 459 10.41 14.22 -25.15
N GLN A 460 9.37 14.62 -25.88
CA GLN A 460 9.13 16.03 -26.18
C GLN A 460 8.16 16.70 -25.22
N HIS A 461 7.32 15.93 -24.52
CA HIS A 461 6.25 16.47 -23.70
C HIS A 461 6.31 16.06 -22.23
N ASP A 462 6.62 14.80 -21.93
CA ASP A 462 6.67 14.32 -20.54
C ASP A 462 7.54 13.08 -20.39
N SER A 463 8.68 13.18 -19.70
CA SER A 463 9.61 12.05 -19.52
C SER A 463 8.99 10.84 -18.82
N GLU A 464 7.90 11.06 -18.08
CA GLU A 464 7.15 10.06 -17.33
C GLU A 464 5.92 9.55 -18.09
N PHE A 465 5.74 9.95 -19.35
CA PHE A 465 4.52 9.72 -20.10
C PHE A 465 4.12 8.24 -20.18
N ILE A 466 5.07 7.33 -20.46
CA ILE A 466 4.79 5.89 -20.61
C ILE A 466 4.23 5.30 -19.31
N TYR A 467 4.78 5.70 -18.16
CA TYR A 467 4.25 5.32 -16.85
C TYR A 467 2.84 5.87 -16.63
N LYS A 468 2.64 7.17 -16.85
CA LYS A 468 1.35 7.83 -16.65
C LYS A 468 0.28 7.27 -17.59
N PHE A 469 0.64 6.94 -18.83
CA PHE A 469 -0.24 6.35 -19.84
C PHE A 469 -0.65 4.92 -19.45
N ASN A 470 0.29 4.10 -18.99
CA ASN A 470 0.00 2.78 -18.43
C ASN A 470 -0.87 2.87 -17.17
N LYS A 471 -0.61 3.84 -16.28
CA LYS A 471 -1.39 4.07 -15.06
C LYS A 471 -2.82 4.54 -15.37
N ALA A 472 -2.99 5.44 -16.33
CA ALA A 472 -4.29 5.95 -16.75
C ALA A 472 -5.22 4.84 -17.25
N ALA A 473 -4.69 3.81 -17.93
CA ALA A 473 -5.47 2.66 -18.35
C ALA A 473 -6.13 1.90 -17.19
N LYS A 474 -5.50 1.90 -16.00
CA LYS A 474 -6.08 1.34 -14.78
C LYS A 474 -7.01 2.33 -14.07
N ASP A 475 -6.55 3.57 -13.89
CA ASP A 475 -7.21 4.55 -13.04
C ASP A 475 -8.49 5.12 -13.66
N MET A 476 -8.56 5.22 -14.99
CA MET A 476 -9.72 5.73 -15.71
C MET A 476 -10.74 4.62 -15.96
N GLY A 477 -11.45 4.22 -14.89
CA GLY A 477 -12.49 3.18 -14.92
C GLY A 477 -13.79 3.60 -15.64
N ASN A 478 -14.83 2.76 -15.55
CA ASN A 478 -16.17 3.00 -16.10
C ASN A 478 -16.21 3.38 -17.59
N TYR A 479 -15.36 2.74 -18.41
CA TYR A 479 -15.32 2.96 -19.86
C TYR A 479 -15.00 4.40 -20.29
N THR A 480 -14.38 5.19 -19.41
CA THR A 480 -13.99 6.59 -19.68
C THR A 480 -12.66 6.72 -20.41
N TRP A 481 -11.88 5.63 -20.49
CA TRP A 481 -10.59 5.65 -21.14
C TRP A 481 -10.73 5.73 -22.66
N SER A 482 -10.02 6.69 -23.26
CA SER A 482 -9.70 6.79 -24.69
C SER A 482 -8.33 7.44 -24.81
N PHE A 483 -7.69 7.36 -25.98
CA PHE A 483 -6.44 8.08 -26.22
C PHE A 483 -6.60 9.58 -25.94
N ASP A 484 -7.69 10.19 -26.40
CA ASP A 484 -7.91 11.62 -26.17
C ASP A 484 -8.10 11.94 -24.69
N ALA A 485 -8.95 11.18 -23.98
CA ALA A 485 -9.17 11.38 -22.56
C ALA A 485 -7.88 11.16 -21.72
N ALA A 486 -7.07 10.17 -22.07
CA ALA A 486 -5.79 9.92 -21.41
C ALA A 486 -4.77 11.04 -21.69
N PHE A 487 -4.68 11.53 -22.92
CA PHE A 487 -3.80 12.65 -23.27
C PHE A 487 -4.26 13.96 -22.58
N GLN A 488 -5.56 14.21 -22.52
CA GLN A 488 -6.11 15.34 -21.78
C GLN A 488 -5.82 15.24 -20.28
N HIS A 489 -5.96 14.06 -19.70
CA HIS A 489 -5.66 13.83 -18.30
C HIS A 489 -4.17 14.02 -17.96
N ILE A 490 -3.26 13.55 -18.83
CA ILE A 490 -1.82 13.54 -18.57
C ILE A 490 -1.15 14.87 -18.98
N LEU A 491 -1.53 15.42 -20.12
CA LEU A 491 -0.88 16.56 -20.76
C LEU A 491 -1.76 17.82 -20.81
N GLY A 492 -3.07 17.71 -20.56
CA GLY A 492 -4.02 18.81 -20.76
C GLY A 492 -4.25 19.15 -22.23
N ARG A 493 -4.00 18.21 -23.16
CA ARG A 493 -4.08 18.41 -24.61
C ARG A 493 -4.75 17.23 -25.30
N SER A 494 -5.32 17.47 -26.48
CA SER A 494 -5.93 16.40 -27.28
C SER A 494 -4.84 15.51 -27.89
N VAL A 495 -5.16 14.23 -28.13
CA VAL A 495 -4.23 13.33 -28.83
C VAL A 495 -4.01 13.78 -30.29
N GLU A 496 -5.03 14.39 -30.89
CA GLU A 496 -5.02 14.94 -32.24
C GLU A 496 -3.96 16.03 -32.40
N ASP A 497 -3.93 17.00 -31.49
CA ASP A 497 -2.95 18.11 -31.54
C ASP A 497 -1.52 17.58 -31.43
N VAL A 498 -1.28 16.68 -30.47
CA VAL A 498 0.04 16.10 -30.22
C VAL A 498 0.49 15.21 -31.38
N TRP A 499 -0.44 14.48 -32.03
CA TRP A 499 -0.13 13.73 -33.24
C TRP A 499 0.28 14.64 -34.39
N ASN A 500 -0.42 15.74 -34.60
CA ASN A 500 -0.10 16.68 -35.69
C ASN A 500 1.29 17.31 -35.49
N GLU A 501 1.68 17.57 -34.23
CA GLU A 501 3.05 17.97 -33.88
C GLU A 501 4.07 16.88 -34.20
N TYR A 502 3.79 15.63 -33.84
CA TYR A 502 4.65 14.48 -34.17
C TYR A 502 4.84 14.32 -35.68
N VAL A 503 3.77 14.42 -36.47
CA VAL A 503 3.83 14.38 -37.94
C VAL A 503 4.72 15.50 -38.48
N ALA A 504 4.51 16.73 -38.01
CA ALA A 504 5.31 17.88 -38.43
C ALA A 504 6.79 17.72 -38.03
N PHE A 505 7.06 17.20 -36.84
CA PHE A 505 8.42 16.91 -36.36
C PHE A 505 9.15 15.96 -37.31
N ILE A 506 8.54 14.82 -37.66
CA ILE A 506 9.14 13.84 -38.57
C ILE A 506 9.27 14.39 -40.00
N GLN A 507 8.26 15.10 -40.52
CA GLN A 507 8.31 15.70 -41.86
C GLN A 507 9.42 16.75 -42.01
N ASN A 508 9.73 17.47 -40.92
CA ASN A 508 10.80 18.46 -40.89
C ASN A 508 12.18 17.86 -40.59
N GLY A 509 12.32 16.52 -40.65
CA GLY A 509 13.60 15.84 -40.44
C GLY A 509 13.98 15.63 -38.97
N GLY A 510 13.03 15.80 -38.04
CA GLY A 510 13.24 15.50 -36.63
C GLY A 510 13.61 14.04 -36.41
N GLN A 511 14.52 13.80 -35.47
CA GLN A 511 14.98 12.46 -35.09
C GLN A 511 14.71 12.23 -33.61
N LEU A 512 14.14 11.07 -33.30
CA LEU A 512 13.96 10.62 -31.92
C LEU A 512 15.31 10.12 -31.38
N GLU A 513 15.58 10.40 -30.11
CA GLU A 513 16.69 9.78 -29.39
C GLU A 513 16.24 8.41 -28.87
N TYR A 514 17.14 7.48 -28.54
CA TYR A 514 16.75 6.15 -28.10
C TYR A 514 17.63 5.62 -26.98
#